data_AF-A0A945WPM0-F1
#
_entry.id   AF-A0A945WPM0-F1
#
_cell.length_a   1.000
_cell.length_b   1.000
_cell.length_c   1.000
_cell.angle_alpha   90.00
_cell.angle_beta   90.00
_cell.angle_gamma   90.00
#
_symmetry.space_group_name_H-M   'P 1'
#
loop_
_entity.id
_entity.type
_entity.pdbx_description
1 polymer ?
#
loop_
_entity_poly.entity_id
_entity_poly.type
_entity_poly.pdbx_seq_one_letter_code
_entity_poly.pdbx_strand_id
1 'polypeptide(L)'
;MKSLKIFAILTLMIALSACTVNVNTGDTAEPKAEPEVQEIEEPVVLNNLYDPATAEVGDQYGQMTLVKKEKFNEEFDFLVDNFIGTFEGEATVSGKYTYELQSMIPGGCFYVDDETLENLPRINTDRRTAFFCLGTENPLGTENRESVTIVIDSYTDYMVGAGVANQANVVRIVE
;
A
#
# COMPACT_ATOMS: atom_id res chain seq x y z
N MET A 1 -26.27 -35.74 44.36
CA MET A 1 -27.54 -35.16 44.86
C MET A 1 -27.25 -34.05 45.88
N LYS A 2 -27.46 -32.79 45.50
CA LYS A 2 -28.20 -31.73 46.22
C LYS A 2 -27.71 -30.36 45.73
N SER A 3 -28.59 -29.75 44.96
CA SER A 3 -28.66 -28.35 44.54
C SER A 3 -28.81 -27.38 45.71
N LEU A 4 -28.33 -26.14 45.57
CA LEU A 4 -29.13 -24.95 45.87
C LEU A 4 -28.60 -23.69 45.17
N LYS A 5 -29.52 -22.95 44.56
CA LYS A 5 -29.38 -21.65 43.87
C LYS A 5 -29.72 -20.51 44.83
N ILE A 6 -29.06 -19.35 44.76
CA ILE A 6 -29.57 -17.98 45.07
C ILE A 6 -28.61 -17.00 44.33
N PHE A 7 -28.92 -16.28 43.25
CA PHE A 7 -29.82 -15.13 42.95
C PHE A 7 -29.54 -13.78 43.66
N ALA A 8 -29.09 -12.82 42.83
CA ALA A 8 -29.23 -11.36 42.89
C ALA A 8 -28.55 -10.55 44.02
N ILE A 9 -27.90 -9.43 43.63
CA ILE A 9 -28.41 -8.07 43.90
C ILE A 9 -27.70 -7.06 42.97
N LEU A 10 -28.56 -6.21 42.43
CA LEU A 10 -28.39 -5.05 41.57
C LEU A 10 -27.89 -3.85 42.39
N THR A 11 -26.91 -3.09 41.89
CA THR A 11 -26.74 -1.69 42.32
C THR A 11 -26.26 -0.82 41.16
N LEU A 12 -27.25 -0.14 40.59
CA LEU A 12 -27.17 1.04 39.74
C LEU A 12 -26.70 2.24 40.59
N MET A 13 -25.64 2.93 40.19
CA MET A 13 -25.26 4.24 40.73
C MET A 13 -25.17 5.22 39.57
N ILE A 14 -26.25 5.98 39.39
CA ILE A 14 -26.30 7.18 38.55
C ILE A 14 -25.73 8.32 39.40
N ALA A 15 -24.59 8.87 39.02
CA ALA A 15 -24.07 10.10 39.58
C ALA A 15 -24.37 11.26 38.61
N LEU A 16 -25.48 11.96 38.87
CA LEU A 16 -25.70 13.32 38.39
C LEU A 16 -24.75 14.26 39.14
N SER A 17 -23.79 14.86 38.46
CA SER A 17 -23.13 16.08 38.94
C SER A 17 -23.67 17.26 38.14
N ALA A 18 -24.59 17.99 38.79
CA ALA A 18 -24.98 19.33 38.39
C ALA A 18 -23.91 20.31 38.88
N CYS A 19 -23.07 20.81 37.98
CA CYS A 19 -22.31 22.03 38.23
C CYS A 19 -23.15 23.21 37.75
N THR A 20 -23.79 23.89 38.70
CA THR A 20 -24.25 25.27 38.57
C THR A 20 -23.04 26.17 38.33
N VAL A 21 -22.91 26.73 37.13
CA VAL A 21 -22.00 27.84 36.86
C VAL A 21 -22.83 29.11 36.79
N ASN A 22 -22.59 29.98 37.76
CA ASN A 22 -23.06 31.34 37.81
C ASN A 22 -22.13 32.17 36.90
N VAL A 23 -22.61 32.67 35.75
CA VAL A 23 -21.83 33.58 34.90
C VAL A 23 -22.47 34.96 34.88
N ASN A 24 -21.67 35.87 35.40
CA ASN A 24 -21.80 37.30 35.49
C ASN A 24 -22.07 37.94 34.12
N THR A 25 -23.06 38.83 34.05
CA THR A 25 -23.35 39.70 32.91
C THR A 25 -22.23 40.73 32.75
N GLY A 26 -21.27 40.41 31.87
CA GLY A 26 -20.28 41.33 31.32
C GLY A 26 -20.49 41.42 29.82
N ASP A 27 -21.09 42.53 29.39
CA ASP A 27 -21.30 42.89 28.00
C ASP A 27 -19.92 43.13 27.34
N THR A 28 -19.43 42.16 26.57
CA THR A 28 -18.31 42.32 25.65
C THR A 28 -18.61 41.43 24.46
N ALA A 29 -18.94 42.05 23.34
CA ALA A 29 -19.20 41.34 22.09
C ALA A 29 -17.96 40.55 21.68
N GLU A 30 -18.01 39.23 21.84
CA GLU A 30 -17.05 38.29 21.27
C GLU A 30 -17.12 38.34 19.74
N PRO A 31 -15.99 38.35 19.03
CA PRO A 31 -15.99 38.09 17.60
C PRO A 31 -16.49 36.66 17.38
N LYS A 32 -17.64 36.55 16.70
CA LYS A 32 -18.23 35.29 16.26
C LYS A 32 -17.19 34.47 15.49
N ALA A 33 -16.66 33.43 16.12
CA ALA A 33 -15.79 32.47 15.44
C ALA A 33 -16.53 31.88 14.25
N GLU A 34 -15.95 32.06 13.07
CA GLU A 34 -16.40 31.47 11.82
C GLU A 34 -16.19 29.95 11.91
N PRO A 35 -17.18 29.12 11.54
CA PRO A 35 -17.02 27.68 11.62
C PRO A 35 -15.89 27.25 10.68
N GLU A 36 -14.87 26.60 11.23
CA GLU A 36 -13.85 25.89 10.46
C GLU A 36 -14.58 24.90 9.54
N VAL A 37 -14.60 25.22 8.25
CA VAL A 37 -15.02 24.29 7.20
C VAL A 37 -13.97 23.18 7.21
N GLN A 38 -14.31 22.04 7.82
CA GLN A 38 -13.52 20.83 7.67
C GLN A 38 -13.51 20.49 6.18
N GLU A 39 -12.36 20.70 5.56
CA GLU A 39 -12.07 20.23 4.22
C GLU A 39 -12.24 18.70 4.25
N ILE A 40 -13.29 18.22 3.60
CA ILE A 40 -13.51 16.79 3.42
C ILE A 40 -12.40 16.38 2.46
N GLU A 41 -11.32 15.78 2.97
CA GLU A 41 -10.28 15.20 2.11
C GLU A 41 -10.96 14.21 1.16
N GLU A 42 -10.97 14.52 -0.13
CA GLU A 42 -11.45 13.60 -1.15
C GLU A 42 -10.64 12.30 -1.05
N PRO A 43 -11.27 11.12 -1.20
CA PRO A 43 -10.52 9.87 -1.16
C PRO A 43 -9.43 9.93 -2.23
N VAL A 44 -8.17 9.81 -1.82
CA VAL A 44 -7.04 9.68 -2.73
C VAL A 44 -7.34 8.51 -3.65
N VAL A 45 -7.65 8.82 -4.92
CA VAL A 45 -7.78 7.80 -5.95
C VAL A 45 -6.37 7.28 -6.17
N LEU A 46 -6.08 6.12 -5.59
CA LEU A 46 -4.84 5.38 -5.85
C LEU A 46 -4.82 4.99 -7.33
N ASN A 47 -4.27 5.87 -8.17
CA ASN A 47 -4.14 5.71 -9.61
C ASN A 47 -3.11 4.62 -9.98
N ASN A 48 -2.71 3.76 -9.05
CA ASN A 48 -1.68 2.76 -9.22
C ASN A 48 -2.23 1.32 -9.30
N LEU A 49 -3.50 1.14 -8.93
CA LEU A 49 -4.18 -0.14 -9.03
C LEU A 49 -4.70 -0.38 -10.44
N TYR A 50 -4.50 -1.58 -10.98
CA TYR A 50 -5.01 -1.98 -12.29
C TYR A 50 -5.62 -3.37 -12.30
N ASP A 51 -6.54 -3.59 -13.23
CA ASP A 51 -7.08 -4.91 -13.55
C ASP A 51 -6.39 -5.42 -14.83
N PRO A 52 -5.60 -6.51 -14.76
CA PRO A 52 -4.94 -7.11 -15.92
C PRO A 52 -5.90 -7.44 -17.08
N ALA A 53 -7.18 -7.73 -16.79
CA ALA A 53 -8.16 -8.03 -17.82
C ALA A 53 -8.54 -6.82 -18.68
N THR A 54 -8.52 -5.61 -18.10
CA THR A 54 -8.97 -4.38 -18.76
C THR A 54 -7.85 -3.40 -19.08
N ALA A 55 -6.66 -3.56 -18.50
CA ALA A 55 -5.51 -2.70 -18.76
C ALA A 55 -5.06 -2.74 -20.23
N GLU A 56 -4.75 -1.57 -20.79
CA GLU A 56 -4.30 -1.37 -22.16
C GLU A 56 -2.88 -0.80 -22.21
N VAL A 57 -2.12 -1.14 -23.25
CA VAL A 57 -0.80 -0.54 -23.47
C VAL A 57 -0.96 0.97 -23.67
N GLY A 58 -0.21 1.76 -22.91
CA GLY A 58 -0.33 3.21 -22.83
C GLY A 58 -1.04 3.71 -21.56
N ASP A 59 -1.72 2.83 -20.82
CA ASP A 59 -2.31 3.21 -19.53
C ASP A 59 -1.22 3.55 -18.50
N GLN A 60 -1.49 4.58 -17.70
CA GLN A 60 -0.61 5.01 -16.62
C GLN A 60 -1.12 4.47 -15.28
N TYR A 61 -0.21 3.88 -14.50
CA TYR A 61 -0.46 3.42 -13.15
C TYR A 61 0.66 3.90 -12.21
N GLY A 62 0.30 4.74 -11.25
CA GLY A 62 1.27 5.46 -10.44
C GLY A 62 2.14 6.38 -11.32
N GLN A 63 3.46 6.22 -11.24
CA GLN A 63 4.42 6.98 -12.05
C GLN A 63 4.86 6.26 -13.34
N MET A 64 4.29 5.09 -13.63
CA MET A 64 4.74 4.22 -14.72
C MET A 64 3.65 3.98 -15.76
N THR A 65 4.06 3.74 -17.00
CA THR A 65 3.17 3.46 -18.13
C THR A 65 3.29 2.00 -18.55
N LEU A 66 2.17 1.31 -18.76
CA LEU A 66 2.15 -0.05 -19.30
C LEU A 66 2.62 -0.03 -20.76
N VAL A 67 3.81 -0.57 -21.04
CA VAL A 67 4.38 -0.59 -22.41
C VAL A 67 4.23 -1.93 -23.09
N LYS A 68 4.04 -3.01 -22.32
CA LYS A 68 3.89 -4.37 -22.84
C LYS A 68 2.93 -5.19 -22.00
N LYS A 69 2.04 -5.92 -22.67
CA LYS A 69 1.09 -6.86 -22.07
C LYS A 69 1.20 -8.19 -22.78
N GLU A 70 1.49 -9.26 -22.03
CA GLU A 70 1.63 -10.61 -22.55
C GLU A 70 0.80 -11.60 -21.74
N LYS A 71 0.27 -12.63 -22.41
CA LYS A 71 -0.33 -13.79 -21.73
C LYS A 71 0.79 -14.79 -21.43
N PHE A 72 0.97 -15.16 -20.18
CA PHE A 72 1.99 -16.15 -19.83
C PHE A 72 1.44 -17.56 -20.10
N ASN A 73 1.88 -18.13 -21.22
CA ASN A 73 1.57 -19.48 -21.70
C ASN A 73 0.12 -19.68 -22.21
N GLU A 74 -0.02 -19.72 -23.54
CA GLU A 74 -1.31 -19.95 -24.22
C GLU A 74 -1.83 -21.39 -24.05
N GLU A 75 -0.98 -22.36 -23.71
CA GLU A 75 -1.36 -23.78 -23.67
C GLU A 75 -2.11 -24.20 -22.38
N PHE A 76 -2.06 -23.40 -21.32
CA PHE A 76 -2.71 -23.70 -20.02
C PHE A 76 -3.94 -22.81 -19.77
N ASP A 77 -4.84 -22.77 -20.74
CA ASP A 77 -6.04 -21.93 -20.78
C ASP A 77 -7.08 -22.22 -19.67
N PHE A 78 -6.80 -23.20 -18.80
CA PHE A 78 -7.75 -23.76 -17.81
C PHE A 78 -7.47 -23.32 -16.37
N LEU A 79 -6.37 -22.62 -16.09
CA LEU A 79 -5.98 -22.27 -14.72
C LEU A 79 -5.48 -20.83 -14.66
N VAL A 80 -6.43 -19.91 -14.42
CA VAL A 80 -6.24 -18.51 -13.97
C VAL A 80 -5.51 -17.61 -14.98
N ASP A 81 -5.90 -16.34 -15.04
CA ASP A 81 -5.38 -15.36 -16.00
C ASP A 81 -3.87 -15.15 -15.80
N ASN A 82 -3.05 -15.89 -16.54
CA ASN A 82 -1.60 -15.72 -16.51
C ASN A 82 -1.23 -14.46 -17.31
N PHE A 83 -0.58 -13.49 -16.67
CA PHE A 83 -0.34 -12.16 -17.22
C PHE A 83 1.09 -11.70 -16.93
N ILE A 84 1.73 -11.07 -17.91
CA ILE A 84 2.94 -10.29 -17.71
C ILE A 84 2.68 -8.86 -18.18
N GLY A 85 2.88 -7.91 -17.27
CA GLY A 85 2.83 -6.48 -17.55
C GLY A 85 4.21 -5.87 -17.37
N THR A 86 4.73 -5.23 -18.41
CA THR A 86 5.98 -4.46 -18.34
C THR A 86 5.64 -2.97 -18.39
N PHE A 87 6.15 -2.24 -17.41
CA PHE A 87 5.94 -0.83 -17.22
C PHE A 87 7.26 -0.06 -17.33
N GLU A 88 7.21 1.12 -17.94
CA GLU A 88 8.34 2.03 -18.06
C GLU A 88 7.99 3.40 -17.48
N GLY A 89 8.99 4.11 -16.97
CA GLY A 89 8.86 5.41 -16.33
C GLY A 89 9.71 5.48 -15.07
N GLU A 90 10.10 6.67 -14.64
CA GLU A 90 10.82 6.81 -13.37
C GLU A 90 9.82 6.79 -12.21
N ALA A 91 10.01 5.85 -11.27
CA ALA A 91 9.26 5.82 -10.01
C ALA A 91 10.23 5.87 -8.83
N THR A 92 9.94 6.76 -7.87
CA THR A 92 10.70 6.85 -6.61
C THR A 92 10.00 6.05 -5.53
N VAL A 93 10.71 5.13 -4.89
CA VAL A 93 10.17 4.30 -3.80
C VAL A 93 11.13 4.22 -2.62
N SER A 94 10.56 4.25 -1.43
CA SER A 94 11.25 3.97 -0.17
C SER A 94 10.96 2.54 0.27
N GLY A 95 11.90 1.95 1.01
CA GLY A 95 11.70 0.61 1.52
C GLY A 95 12.93 -0.02 2.16
N LYS A 96 12.78 -1.32 2.41
CA LYS A 96 13.83 -2.21 2.91
C LYS A 96 14.40 -3.05 1.79
N TYR A 97 15.73 -3.11 1.68
CA TYR A 97 16.42 -4.01 0.77
C TYR A 97 17.05 -5.19 1.53
N THR A 98 16.76 -6.41 1.07
CA THR A 98 17.34 -7.65 1.60
C THR A 98 18.00 -8.41 0.47
N TYR A 99 19.32 -8.59 0.54
CA TYR A 99 20.06 -9.44 -0.36
C TYR A 99 19.96 -10.90 0.09
N GLU A 100 19.30 -11.72 -0.72
CA GLU A 100 19.19 -13.17 -0.50
C GLU A 100 19.25 -13.88 -1.85
N LEU A 101 20.28 -14.69 -2.06
CA LEU A 101 20.42 -15.48 -3.27
C LEU A 101 19.34 -16.58 -3.32
N GLN A 102 18.23 -16.28 -3.98
CA GLN A 102 17.17 -17.27 -4.24
C GLN A 102 17.41 -18.00 -5.56
N SER A 103 16.95 -19.24 -5.64
CA SER A 103 17.15 -20.11 -6.81
C SER A 103 16.43 -19.63 -8.07
N MET A 104 15.37 -18.83 -7.94
CA MET A 104 14.53 -18.40 -9.07
C MET A 104 14.93 -17.04 -9.64
N ILE A 105 15.38 -16.09 -8.81
CA ILE A 105 15.88 -14.78 -9.25
C ILE A 105 17.10 -14.44 -8.40
N PRO A 106 18.33 -14.54 -8.95
CA PRO A 106 19.53 -14.21 -8.21
C PRO A 106 19.61 -12.69 -8.01
N GLY A 107 19.81 -12.26 -6.75
CA GLY A 107 19.92 -10.85 -6.37
C GLY A 107 19.35 -10.57 -4.99
N GLY A 108 18.59 -9.49 -4.85
CA GLY A 108 17.94 -9.11 -3.59
C GLY A 108 16.50 -8.65 -3.80
N CYS A 109 15.72 -8.67 -2.72
CA CYS A 109 14.34 -8.20 -2.71
C CYS A 109 14.25 -6.81 -2.09
N PHE A 110 13.45 -5.96 -2.69
CA PHE A 110 13.07 -4.65 -2.16
C PHE A 110 11.63 -4.70 -1.68
N TYR A 111 11.40 -4.42 -0.41
CA TYR A 111 10.08 -4.35 0.22
C TYR A 111 9.71 -2.88 0.34
N VAL A 112 8.65 -2.48 -0.36
CA VAL A 112 8.25 -1.07 -0.53
C VAL A 112 7.42 -0.62 0.68
N ASP A 113 7.71 0.57 1.18
CA ASP A 113 6.93 1.18 2.26
C ASP A 113 5.58 1.70 1.72
N ASP A 114 4.56 1.72 2.57
CA ASP A 114 3.20 2.12 2.18
C ASP A 114 3.14 3.57 1.68
N GLU A 115 4.01 4.45 2.17
CA GLU A 115 4.07 5.88 1.82
C GLU A 115 4.46 6.14 0.36
N THR A 116 5.16 5.21 -0.29
CA THR A 116 5.58 5.36 -1.70
C THR A 116 5.02 4.27 -2.61
N LEU A 117 4.21 3.38 -2.05
CA LEU A 117 3.60 2.27 -2.76
C LEU A 117 2.73 2.72 -3.95
N GLU A 118 2.07 3.87 -3.83
CA GLU A 118 1.25 4.43 -4.90
C GLU A 118 2.06 4.85 -6.15
N ASN A 119 3.38 4.92 -6.06
CA ASN A 119 4.23 5.24 -7.20
C ASN A 119 4.41 4.06 -8.16
N LEU A 120 4.08 2.83 -7.72
CA LEU A 120 4.25 1.61 -8.50
C LEU A 120 2.90 1.05 -8.98
N PRO A 121 2.84 0.52 -10.21
CA PRO A 121 1.69 -0.25 -10.67
C PRO A 121 1.46 -1.46 -9.74
N ARG A 122 0.20 -1.78 -9.47
CA ARG A 122 -0.18 -2.92 -8.63
C ARG A 122 -1.47 -3.55 -9.14
N ILE A 123 -1.47 -4.87 -9.23
CA ILE A 123 -2.68 -5.63 -9.55
C ILE A 123 -3.71 -5.45 -8.43
N ASN A 124 -4.93 -5.05 -8.77
CA ASN A 124 -6.00 -4.72 -7.82
C ASN A 124 -6.41 -5.89 -6.88
N THR A 125 -6.12 -7.12 -7.26
CA THR A 125 -6.36 -8.32 -6.44
C THR A 125 -5.15 -8.75 -5.59
N ASP A 126 -3.95 -8.20 -5.84
CA ASP A 126 -2.77 -8.52 -5.05
C ASP A 126 -2.82 -7.76 -3.71
N ARG A 127 -3.06 -8.48 -2.62
CA ARG A 127 -3.15 -7.94 -1.24
C ARG A 127 -1.88 -8.13 -0.42
N ARG A 128 -0.79 -8.60 -1.02
CA ARG A 128 0.45 -8.87 -0.30
C ARG A 128 1.20 -7.57 0.00
N THR A 129 2.19 -7.66 0.88
CA THR A 129 3.22 -6.61 0.99
C THR A 129 3.86 -6.43 -0.38
N ALA A 130 3.96 -5.19 -0.85
CA ALA A 130 4.57 -4.92 -2.13
C ALA A 130 6.08 -5.14 -2.04
N PHE A 131 6.58 -6.03 -2.88
CA PHE A 131 8.00 -6.23 -3.05
C PHE A 131 8.31 -6.52 -4.51
N PHE A 132 9.58 -6.34 -4.88
CA PHE A 132 10.11 -6.75 -6.16
C PHE A 132 11.54 -7.25 -6.01
N CYS A 133 11.93 -8.15 -6.90
CA CYS A 133 13.29 -8.66 -6.98
C CYS A 133 14.14 -7.77 -7.89
N LEU A 134 15.41 -7.62 -7.51
CA LEU A 134 16.44 -6.93 -8.26
C LEU A 134 17.46 -7.93 -8.78
N GLY A 135 18.01 -7.67 -9.96
CA GLY A 135 19.12 -8.47 -10.50
C GLY A 135 20.41 -8.32 -9.70
N THR A 136 21.40 -9.18 -9.96
CA THR A 136 22.68 -9.20 -9.23
C THR A 136 23.56 -7.96 -9.43
N GLU A 137 23.37 -7.22 -10.52
CA GLU A 137 24.19 -6.04 -10.87
C GLU A 137 23.57 -4.71 -10.41
N ASN A 138 22.64 -4.74 -9.44
CA ASN A 138 21.94 -3.54 -8.99
C ASN A 138 22.81 -2.62 -8.10
N PRO A 139 22.54 -1.30 -8.05
CA PRO A 139 23.34 -0.32 -7.29
C PRO A 139 23.32 -0.47 -5.76
N LEU A 140 22.35 -1.21 -5.19
CA LEU A 140 22.30 -1.46 -3.75
C LEU A 140 23.35 -2.49 -3.31
N GLY A 141 23.89 -3.26 -4.27
CA GLY A 141 24.93 -4.27 -4.04
C GLY A 141 24.40 -5.46 -3.23
N THR A 142 25.26 -6.03 -2.38
CA THR A 142 24.95 -7.23 -1.58
C THR A 142 24.65 -6.94 -0.12
N GLU A 143 24.61 -5.66 0.28
CA GLU A 143 24.40 -5.26 1.66
C GLU A 143 22.91 -5.04 1.94
N ASN A 144 22.40 -5.61 3.04
CA ASN A 144 21.05 -5.34 3.50
C ASN A 144 20.90 -3.88 3.95
N ARG A 145 19.76 -3.26 3.66
CA ARG A 145 19.44 -1.89 4.09
C ARG A 145 18.04 -1.87 4.70
N GLU A 146 17.94 -1.42 5.95
CA GLU A 146 16.66 -1.35 6.66
C GLU A 146 15.75 -0.22 6.16
N SER A 147 16.34 0.86 5.63
CA SER A 147 15.62 1.96 4.99
C SER A 147 16.51 2.55 3.92
N VAL A 148 15.98 2.66 2.71
CA VAL A 148 16.64 3.29 1.57
C VAL A 148 15.59 3.78 0.59
N THR A 149 15.84 4.90 -0.07
CA THR A 149 15.01 5.39 -1.17
C THR A 149 15.75 5.17 -2.49
N ILE A 150 15.04 4.67 -3.50
CA ILE A 150 15.59 4.37 -4.82
C ILE A 150 14.69 4.92 -5.91
N VAL A 151 15.28 5.11 -7.08
CA VAL A 151 14.54 5.35 -8.32
C VAL A 151 14.70 4.15 -9.23
N ILE A 152 13.57 3.64 -9.74
CA ILE A 152 13.51 2.61 -10.76
C ILE A 152 13.04 3.19 -12.09
N ASP A 153 13.40 2.57 -13.23
CA ASP A 153 12.96 2.97 -14.58
C ASP A 153 12.08 1.92 -15.29
N SER A 154 12.15 0.67 -14.82
CA SER A 154 11.34 -0.43 -15.33
C SER A 154 10.77 -1.26 -14.19
N TYR A 155 9.54 -1.73 -14.37
CA TYR A 155 8.86 -2.62 -13.45
C TYR A 155 8.11 -3.69 -14.24
N THR A 156 8.21 -4.95 -13.82
CA THR A 156 7.52 -6.06 -14.47
C THR A 156 6.78 -6.89 -13.44
N ASP A 157 5.47 -7.02 -13.62
CA ASP A 157 4.62 -7.93 -12.87
C ASP A 157 4.45 -9.25 -13.62
N TYR A 158 4.61 -10.35 -12.91
CA TYR A 158 4.33 -11.70 -13.37
C TYR A 158 3.19 -12.27 -12.53
N MET A 159 2.00 -12.42 -13.11
CA MET A 159 0.88 -13.12 -12.50
C MET A 159 0.79 -14.53 -13.07
N VAL A 160 0.99 -15.53 -12.22
CA VAL A 160 0.87 -16.95 -12.56
C VAL A 160 -0.05 -17.62 -11.53
N GLY A 161 -1.26 -17.97 -11.93
CA GLY A 161 -2.24 -18.46 -10.96
C GLY A 161 -2.64 -17.38 -9.96
N ALA A 162 -2.56 -17.71 -8.67
CA ALA A 162 -2.69 -16.76 -7.57
C ALA A 162 -1.34 -16.17 -7.11
N GLY A 163 -0.24 -16.57 -7.75
CA GLY A 163 1.10 -16.07 -7.47
C GLY A 163 1.38 -14.81 -8.27
N VAL A 164 1.93 -13.80 -7.61
CA VAL A 164 2.45 -12.60 -8.27
C VAL A 164 3.93 -12.47 -7.93
N ALA A 165 4.78 -12.25 -8.91
CA ALA A 165 6.21 -11.98 -8.72
C ALA A 165 6.56 -10.72 -9.48
N ASN A 166 7.39 -9.86 -8.90
CA ASN A 166 7.67 -8.55 -9.49
C ASN A 166 9.17 -8.36 -9.64
N GLN A 167 9.59 -7.66 -10.69
CA GLN A 167 10.98 -7.31 -10.94
C GLN A 167 11.11 -5.83 -11.27
N ALA A 168 12.23 -5.22 -10.88
CA ALA A 168 12.52 -3.85 -11.23
C ALA A 168 14.00 -3.65 -11.57
N ASN A 169 14.30 -2.54 -12.26
CA ASN A 169 15.66 -2.07 -12.47
C ASN A 169 15.89 -0.79 -11.67
N VAL A 170 16.94 -0.76 -10.86
CA VAL A 170 17.29 0.42 -10.05
C VAL A 170 18.26 1.29 -10.82
N VAL A 171 17.89 2.56 -11.01
CA VAL A 171 18.71 3.56 -11.69
C VAL A 171 19.65 4.25 -10.71
N ARG A 172 19.13 4.65 -9.55
CA ARG A 172 19.89 5.41 -8.55
C ARG A 172 19.32 5.23 -7.15
N ILE A 173 20.18 5.45 -6.16
CA ILE A 173 19.81 5.60 -4.75
C ILE A 173 19.61 7.10 -4.49
N VAL A 174 18.58 7.46 -3.74
CA VAL A 174 18.31 8.83 -3.30
C VAL A 174 18.86 8.97 -1.87
N GLU A 175 19.75 9.93 -1.68
CA GLU A 175 20.36 10.28 -0.37
C GLU A 175 19.53 11.31 0.41
#